data_AF-A0A433THC8-F1
#
_entry.id   AF-A0A433THC8-F1
#
_cell.length_a   1.000
_cell.length_b   1.000
_cell.length_c   1.000
_cell.angle_alpha   90.00
_cell.angle_beta   90.00
_cell.angle_gamma   90.00
#
_symmetry.space_group_name_H-M   'P 1'
#
loop_
_entity.id
_entity.type
_entity.pdbx_description
1 polymer ?
#
loop_
_entity_poly.entity_id
_entity_poly.type
_entity_poly.pdbx_seq_one_letter_code
_entity_poly.pdbx_strand_id
1 'polypeptide(L)'
;ATTPITTIILSLLLRLLFTITFPTIIIITVTSIIITTTTTTTTITIITITTTTTTTTTTTTTITTITTTITIIITATTLTIITTTTTTTTIIITTTTTLTTITITTTTTIIIIIITTTTAIIIIIIITTTITIIITATTLTIITTTTTTTTIIITTTTTLTTITITTTTTIIIIIITTTTAIIIIII
;
A
#
# COMPACT_ATOMS: atom_id res chain seq x y z
N ALA A 1 -13.16 -21.24 -23.81
CA ALA A 1 -14.42 -21.06 -23.09
C ALA A 1 -14.14 -20.15 -21.90
N THR A 2 -14.63 -18.91 -21.92
CA THR A 2 -14.50 -17.98 -20.80
C THR A 2 -15.42 -18.45 -19.69
N THR A 3 -14.88 -18.86 -18.54
CA THR A 3 -15.69 -19.11 -17.35
C THR A 3 -16.47 -17.83 -17.03
N PRO A 4 -17.78 -17.92 -16.76
CA PRO A 4 -18.56 -16.73 -16.47
C PRO A 4 -17.98 -16.05 -15.21
N ILE A 5 -17.86 -14.73 -15.26
CA ILE A 5 -17.35 -13.89 -14.15
C ILE A 5 -18.11 -14.21 -12.85
N THR A 6 -19.39 -14.58 -12.93
CA THR A 6 -20.22 -15.01 -11.81
C THR A 6 -19.68 -16.27 -11.12
N THR A 7 -19.14 -17.24 -11.86
CA THR A 7 -18.52 -18.46 -11.30
C THR A 7 -17.20 -18.15 -10.60
N ILE A 8 -16.42 -17.20 -11.13
CA ILE A 8 -15.16 -16.75 -10.51
C ILE A 8 -15.46 -16.01 -9.19
N ILE A 9 -16.46 -15.11 -9.19
CA ILE A 9 -16.88 -14.39 -7.98
C ILE A 9 -17.39 -15.36 -6.91
N LEU A 10 -18.25 -16.32 -7.28
CA LEU A 10 -18.78 -17.32 -6.33
C LEU A 10 -17.68 -18.24 -5.77
N SER A 11 -16.70 -18.61 -6.60
CA SER A 11 -15.51 -19.37 -6.21
C SER A 11 -14.61 -18.58 -5.25
N LEU A 12 -14.36 -17.30 -5.53
CA LEU A 12 -13.63 -16.40 -4.63
C LEU A 12 -14.40 -16.21 -3.31
N LEU A 13 -15.72 -16.09 -3.38
CA LEU A 13 -16.61 -15.96 -2.23
C LEU A 13 -16.49 -17.18 -1.31
N LEU A 14 -16.60 -18.39 -1.87
CA LEU A 14 -16.45 -19.65 -1.13
C LEU A 14 -15.04 -19.77 -0.56
N ARG A 15 -13.99 -19.50 -1.34
CA ARG A 15 -12.61 -19.57 -0.86
C ARG A 15 -12.35 -18.58 0.28
N LEU A 16 -12.78 -17.34 0.16
CA LEU A 16 -12.61 -16.33 1.22
C LEU A 16 -13.39 -16.72 2.50
N LEU A 17 -14.55 -17.37 2.34
CA LEU A 17 -15.37 -17.88 3.45
C LEU A 17 -14.72 -19.05 4.20
N PHE A 18 -13.96 -19.91 3.51
CA PHE A 18 -13.35 -21.12 4.09
C PHE A 18 -11.89 -20.97 4.53
N THR A 19 -11.18 -19.91 4.11
CA THR A 19 -9.75 -19.73 4.46
C THR A 19 -9.55 -19.08 5.84
N ILE A 20 -10.63 -18.67 6.49
CA ILE A 20 -10.59 -18.07 7.83
C ILE A 20 -10.87 -19.16 8.86
N THR A 21 -9.84 -19.91 9.26
CA THR A 21 -9.91 -20.87 10.36
C THR A 21 -9.79 -20.14 11.70
N PHE A 22 -10.90 -20.02 12.44
CA PHE A 22 -10.87 -19.60 13.84
C PHE A 22 -11.43 -20.70 14.76
N PRO A 23 -10.92 -20.83 16.00
CA PRO A 23 -11.35 -21.84 16.97
C PRO A 23 -12.71 -21.57 17.62
N THR A 24 -13.45 -20.55 17.18
CA THR A 24 -14.70 -20.08 17.80
C THR A 24 -15.85 -20.11 16.80
N ILE A 25 -17.07 -20.41 17.26
CA ILE A 25 -18.30 -20.42 16.46
C ILE A 25 -18.48 -19.03 15.81
N ILE A 26 -18.38 -18.96 14.48
CA ILE A 26 -18.65 -17.74 13.69
C ILE A 26 -20.08 -17.82 13.17
N ILE A 27 -20.92 -16.84 13.53
CA ILE A 27 -22.23 -16.67 12.91
C ILE A 27 -22.07 -15.71 11.72
N ILE A 28 -22.09 -16.27 10.51
CA ILE A 28 -22.02 -15.51 9.27
C ILE A 28 -23.45 -15.15 8.87
N THR A 29 -23.80 -13.86 8.93
CA THR A 29 -25.14 -13.38 8.55
C THR A 29 -25.04 -12.53 7.29
N VAL A 30 -25.30 -13.12 6.11
CA VAL A 30 -25.38 -12.35 4.87
C VAL A 30 -26.68 -11.54 4.88
N THR A 31 -26.59 -10.26 5.24
CA THR A 31 -27.78 -9.39 5.39
C THR A 31 -28.35 -8.90 4.07
N SER A 32 -27.55 -8.76 3.00
CA SER A 32 -28.04 -8.27 1.71
C SER A 32 -27.07 -8.55 0.57
N ILE A 33 -27.56 -9.03 -0.58
CA ILE A 33 -26.79 -9.08 -1.84
C ILE A 33 -27.55 -8.20 -2.84
N ILE A 34 -26.94 -7.10 -3.31
CA ILE A 34 -27.57 -6.14 -4.23
C ILE A 34 -26.81 -6.11 -5.55
N ILE A 35 -27.25 -6.90 -6.53
CA ILE A 35 -26.62 -6.93 -7.85
C ILE A 35 -27.30 -5.89 -8.73
N THR A 36 -26.58 -4.84 -9.14
CA THR A 36 -27.13 -3.74 -9.97
C THR A 36 -26.52 -3.72 -11.36
N THR A 37 -27.11 -4.44 -12.31
CA THR A 37 -26.62 -4.43 -13.69
C THR A 37 -27.21 -3.28 -14.49
N THR A 38 -26.39 -2.30 -14.90
CA THR A 38 -26.77 -1.25 -15.86
C THR A 38 -26.29 -1.60 -17.27
N THR A 39 -27.03 -1.20 -18.31
CA THR A 39 -26.75 -1.60 -19.70
C THR A 39 -25.75 -0.72 -20.45
N THR A 40 -25.14 -1.37 -21.45
CA THR A 40 -24.29 -0.95 -22.58
C THR A 40 -22.76 -1.03 -22.45
N THR A 41 -22.13 -0.82 -21.30
CA THR A 41 -20.68 -1.11 -21.15
C THR A 41 -20.21 -1.39 -19.72
N THR A 42 -21.07 -1.20 -18.71
CA THR A 42 -20.70 -1.18 -17.29
C THR A 42 -21.56 -2.12 -16.46
N THR A 43 -21.04 -3.31 -16.14
CA THR A 43 -21.63 -4.16 -15.10
C THR A 43 -21.19 -3.63 -13.74
N ILE A 44 -22.14 -3.24 -12.87
CA ILE A 44 -21.89 -2.81 -11.49
C ILE A 44 -22.39 -3.86 -10.49
N THR A 45 -21.52 -4.75 -10.05
CA THR A 45 -21.90 -5.75 -9.03
C THR A 45 -21.52 -5.23 -7.65
N ILE A 46 -22.49 -5.04 -6.75
CA ILE A 46 -22.25 -4.65 -5.34
C ILE A 46 -22.61 -5.82 -4.42
N ILE A 47 -21.62 -6.37 -3.72
CA ILE A 47 -21.88 -7.44 -2.73
C ILE A 47 -21.47 -6.93 -1.36
N THR A 48 -22.41 -6.83 -0.42
CA THR A 48 -22.13 -6.43 0.96
C THR A 48 -22.36 -7.61 1.92
N ILE A 49 -21.28 -8.13 2.50
CA ILE A 49 -21.36 -9.20 3.52
C ILE A 49 -21.03 -8.60 4.87
N THR A 50 -21.90 -8.83 5.85
CA THR A 50 -21.65 -8.48 7.25
C THR A 50 -21.42 -9.76 8.05
N THR A 51 -20.35 -9.83 8.84
CA THR A 51 -20.15 -10.94 9.79
C THR A 51 -20.05 -10.43 11.21
N THR A 52 -20.68 -11.14 12.13
CA THR A 52 -20.70 -10.82 13.57
C THR A 52 -20.28 -12.04 14.36
N THR A 53 -19.24 -11.89 15.17
CA THR A 53 -18.83 -12.93 16.11
C THR A 53 -19.52 -12.74 17.45
N THR A 54 -19.52 -13.78 18.29
CA THR A 54 -20.06 -13.74 19.65
C THR A 54 -19.35 -12.73 20.56
N THR A 55 -18.22 -12.16 20.13
CA THR A 55 -17.45 -11.11 20.82
C THR A 55 -17.75 -9.70 20.32
N THR A 56 -18.87 -9.48 19.62
CA THR A 56 -19.39 -8.17 19.14
C THR A 56 -18.57 -7.47 18.05
N THR A 57 -17.62 -8.13 17.40
CA THR A 57 -16.91 -7.53 16.26
C THR A 57 -17.73 -7.69 14.98
N THR A 58 -18.03 -6.57 14.32
CA THR A 58 -18.68 -6.51 13.00
C THR A 58 -17.64 -6.27 11.91
N THR A 59 -17.68 -7.08 10.85
CA THR A 59 -16.91 -6.85 9.63
C THR A 59 -17.84 -6.72 8.44
N THR A 60 -17.66 -5.67 7.64
CA THR A 60 -18.40 -5.44 6.39
C THR A 60 -17.44 -5.55 5.21
N THR A 61 -17.83 -6.31 4.20
CA THR A 61 -17.08 -6.44 2.94
C THR A 61 -17.96 -5.99 1.80
N THR A 62 -17.53 -4.95 1.06
CA THR A 62 -18.18 -4.46 -0.16
C THR A 62 -17.29 -4.73 -1.36
N ILE A 63 -17.81 -5.41 -2.38
CA ILE A 63 -17.13 -5.62 -3.66
C ILE A 63 -17.86 -4.82 -4.72
N THR A 64 -17.15 -4.01 -5.50
CA THR A 64 -17.71 -3.24 -6.62
C THR A 64 -16.85 -3.45 -7.85
N THR A 65 -17.43 -3.98 -8.91
CA THR A 65 -16.79 -4.08 -10.23
C THR A 65 -17.39 -3.03 -11.14
N ILE A 66 -16.58 -2.27 -11.87
CA ILE A 66 -17.02 -1.34 -12.93
C ILE A 66 -16.10 -1.58 -14.12
N THR A 67 -16.64 -2.08 -15.23
CA THR A 67 -15.89 -2.43 -16.46
C THR A 67 -14.67 -3.31 -16.20
N THR A 68 -13.47 -2.72 -16.18
CA THR A 68 -12.16 -3.34 -15.99
C THR A 68 -11.55 -3.05 -14.63
N THR A 69 -12.28 -2.33 -13.77
CA THR A 69 -11.84 -1.95 -12.43
C THR A 69 -12.59 -2.78 -11.39
N ILE A 70 -11.86 -3.40 -10.48
CA ILE A 70 -12.41 -4.12 -9.34
C ILE A 70 -12.00 -3.35 -8.09
N THR A 71 -12.98 -2.99 -7.26
CA THR A 71 -12.76 -2.38 -5.95
C THR A 71 -13.31 -3.30 -4.86
N ILE A 72 -12.52 -3.55 -3.82
CA ILE A 72 -12.91 -4.34 -2.65
C ILE A 72 -12.65 -3.47 -1.43
N ILE A 73 -13.66 -3.29 -0.59
CA ILE A 73 -13.59 -2.54 0.67
C ILE A 73 -13.95 -3.49 1.80
N ILE A 74 -13.04 -3.67 2.75
CA ILE A 74 -13.25 -4.45 3.97
C ILE A 74 -13.14 -3.48 5.13
N THR A 75 -14.18 -3.37 5.93
CA THR A 75 -14.19 -2.52 7.14
C THR A 75 -14.48 -3.37 8.36
N ALA A 76 -13.59 -3.31 9.33
CA ALA A 76 -13.74 -3.84 10.68
C ALA A 76 -13.67 -2.68 11.68
N THR A 77 -13.93 -2.96 12.95
CA THR A 77 -13.94 -1.95 14.02
C THR A 77 -12.69 -1.07 14.08
N THR A 78 -11.51 -1.62 13.77
CA THR A 78 -10.22 -0.91 13.88
C THR A 78 -9.37 -0.98 12.62
N LEU A 79 -9.92 -1.51 11.52
CA LEU A 79 -9.18 -1.81 10.30
C LEU A 79 -10.05 -1.57 9.07
N THR A 80 -9.55 -0.77 8.15
CA THR A 80 -10.13 -0.60 6.82
C THR A 80 -9.11 -1.01 5.77
N ILE A 81 -9.51 -1.86 4.82
CA ILE A 81 -8.70 -2.27 3.68
C ILE A 81 -9.48 -1.91 2.40
N ILE A 82 -8.85 -1.16 1.51
CA ILE A 82 -9.39 -0.83 0.19
C ILE A 82 -8.41 -1.33 -0.85
N THR A 83 -8.87 -2.20 -1.75
CA THR A 83 -8.09 -2.65 -2.90
C THR A 83 -8.80 -2.20 -4.16
N THR A 84 -8.10 -1.48 -5.03
CA THR A 84 -8.59 -1.13 -6.36
C THR A 84 -7.61 -1.66 -7.39
N THR A 85 -8.10 -2.43 -8.35
CA THR A 85 -7.29 -3.07 -9.39
C THR A 85 -7.89 -2.76 -10.75
N THR A 86 -7.04 -2.27 -11.65
CA THR A 86 -7.29 -2.16 -13.09
C THR A 86 -6.39 -3.14 -13.84
N THR A 87 -6.41 -3.12 -15.16
CA THR A 87 -5.53 -3.95 -15.99
C THR A 87 -4.04 -3.60 -15.83
N THR A 88 -3.71 -2.38 -15.40
CA THR A 88 -2.33 -1.88 -15.35
C THR A 88 -1.87 -1.51 -13.96
N THR A 89 -2.80 -1.29 -13.02
CA THR A 89 -2.50 -0.68 -11.73
C THR A 89 -3.27 -1.38 -10.62
N THR A 90 -2.59 -1.62 -9.50
CA THR A 90 -3.20 -2.07 -8.26
C THR A 90 -2.86 -1.07 -7.16
N ILE A 91 -3.88 -0.63 -6.42
CA ILE A 91 -3.76 0.24 -5.26
C ILE A 91 -4.35 -0.51 -4.07
N ILE A 92 -3.58 -0.62 -2.98
CA ILE A 92 -4.03 -1.21 -1.72
C ILE A 92 -3.83 -0.16 -0.63
N ILE A 93 -4.89 0.19 0.09
CA ILE A 93 -4.85 1.10 1.23
C ILE A 93 -5.30 0.32 2.46
N THR A 94 -4.46 0.29 3.48
CA THR A 94 -4.80 -0.29 4.78
C THR A 94 -4.69 0.78 5.84
N THR A 95 -5.74 0.96 6.62
CA THR A 95 -5.80 2.00 7.66
C THR A 95 -6.23 1.39 8.99
N THR A 96 -5.48 1.69 10.04
CA THR A 96 -5.86 1.51 11.44
C THR A 96 -5.89 2.88 12.13
N THR A 97 -6.15 2.89 13.43
CA THR A 97 -6.15 4.14 14.23
C THR A 97 -4.80 4.84 14.29
N THR A 98 -3.69 4.12 14.07
CA THR A 98 -2.32 4.64 14.27
C THR A 98 -1.43 4.50 13.05
N LEU A 99 -1.88 3.77 12.02
CA LEU A 99 -1.07 3.40 10.87
C LEU A 99 -1.90 3.41 9.60
N THR A 100 -1.38 4.08 8.58
CA THR A 100 -1.89 3.98 7.21
C THR A 100 -0.79 3.46 6.30
N THR A 101 -1.08 2.44 5.50
CA THR A 101 -0.22 1.97 4.43
C THR A 101 -0.92 2.11 3.09
N ILE A 102 -0.19 2.55 2.07
CA ILE A 102 -0.65 2.64 0.69
C ILE A 102 0.39 1.97 -0.18
N THR A 103 -0.01 0.96 -0.93
CA THR A 103 0.84 0.30 -1.93
C THR A 103 0.23 0.50 -3.31
N ILE A 104 1.02 1.07 -4.22
CA ILE A 104 0.66 1.24 -5.62
C ILE A 104 1.64 0.44 -6.45
N THR A 105 1.14 -0.46 -7.27
CA THR A 105 1.94 -1.26 -8.18
C THR A 105 1.42 -1.08 -9.59
N THR A 106 2.32 -0.78 -10.53
CA THR A 106 1.99 -0.79 -11.95
C THR A 106 2.65 -1.97 -12.66
N THR A 107 2.06 -2.41 -13.78
CA THR A 107 2.69 -3.42 -14.65
C THR A 107 4.01 -2.95 -15.28
N THR A 108 4.28 -1.65 -15.25
CA THR A 108 5.47 -1.00 -15.82
C THR A 108 6.62 -0.84 -14.83
N THR A 109 6.73 -1.73 -13.84
CA THR A 109 7.83 -1.81 -12.85
C THR A 109 7.89 -0.67 -11.82
N ILE A 110 6.79 0.07 -11.63
CA ILE A 110 6.71 1.10 -10.59
C ILE A 110 6.02 0.50 -9.36
N ILE A 111 6.69 0.59 -8.22
CA ILE A 111 6.11 0.27 -6.92
C ILE A 111 6.28 1.49 -6.01
N ILE A 112 5.19 1.96 -5.42
CA ILE A 112 5.18 3.04 -4.44
C ILE A 112 4.57 2.49 -3.16
N ILE A 113 5.28 2.60 -2.04
CA ILE A 113 4.78 2.24 -0.72
C ILE A 113 4.86 3.48 0.16
N ILE A 114 3.73 3.90 0.72
CA ILE A 114 3.65 5.01 1.67
C ILE A 114 3.18 4.42 2.99
N ILE A 115 3.93 4.70 4.05
CA ILE A 115 3.61 4.28 5.41
C ILE A 115 3.57 5.53 6.26
N THR A 116 2.43 5.79 6.89
CA THR A 116 2.23 6.95 7.75
C THR A 116 1.85 6.48 9.14
N THR A 117 2.58 6.95 10.14
CA THR A 117 2.21 6.88 11.55
C THR A 117 1.96 8.29 12.08
N THR A 118 1.64 8.40 13.36
CA THR A 118 1.48 9.70 14.03
C THR A 118 2.76 10.51 14.11
N THR A 119 3.93 9.88 13.97
CA THR A 119 5.24 10.51 14.21
C THR A 119 6.16 10.48 13.00
N ALA A 120 5.85 9.67 11.99
CA ALA A 120 6.73 9.48 10.85
C ALA A 120 5.97 9.14 9.56
N ILE A 121 6.61 9.48 8.44
CA ILE A 121 6.21 9.10 7.09
C ILE A 121 7.39 8.39 6.43
N ILE A 122 7.13 7.24 5.84
CA ILE A 122 8.07 6.49 5.01
C ILE A 122 7.48 6.39 3.61
N ILE A 123 8.26 6.77 2.60
CA ILE A 123 7.91 6.61 1.19
C ILE A 123 9.01 5.79 0.52
N ILE A 124 8.63 4.69 -0.10
CA ILE A 124 9.52 3.83 -0.89
C ILE A 124 9.03 3.89 -2.33
N ILE A 125 9.90 4.28 -3.24
CA ILE A 125 9.64 4.34 -4.68
C ILE A 125 10.66 3.45 -5.36
N ILE A 126 10.16 2.44 -6.05
CA ILE A 126 10.96 1.54 -6.88
C ILE A 126 10.54 1.79 -8.32
N ILE A 127 11.50 2.19 -9.14
CA ILE A 127 11.31 2.36 -10.59
C ILE A 127 12.45 1.59 -11.24
N THR A 128 12.11 0.49 -11.91
CA THR A 128 13.08 -0.42 -12.55
C THR A 128 14.18 -0.89 -11.58
N THR A 129 15.39 -0.36 -11.69
CA THR A 129 16.56 -0.69 -10.85
C THR A 129 16.90 0.40 -9.84
N THR A 130 16.12 1.47 -9.80
CA THR A 130 16.30 2.59 -8.87
C THR A 130 15.36 2.46 -7.69
N ILE A 131 15.89 2.53 -6.48
CA ILE A 131 15.13 2.53 -5.24
C ILE A 131 15.36 3.85 -4.53
N THR A 132 14.28 4.56 -4.22
CA THR A 132 14.31 5.75 -3.37
C THR A 132 13.51 5.50 -2.10
N ILE A 133 14.11 5.79 -0.95
CA ILE A 133 13.49 5.70 0.36
C ILE A 133 13.57 7.07 1.01
N ILE A 134 12.42 7.61 1.41
CA ILE A 134 12.30 8.88 2.13
C ILE A 134 11.69 8.55 3.49
N ILE A 135 12.38 8.91 4.56
CA ILE A 135 11.90 8.77 5.93
C ILE A 135 11.89 10.17 6.51
N THR A 136 10.72 10.64 6.92
CA THR A 136 10.57 11.93 7.59
C THR A 136 9.95 11.71 8.96
N ALA A 137 10.63 12.21 9.98
CA ALA A 137 10.15 12.33 11.36
C ALA A 137 10.36 13.78 11.82
N THR A 138 9.83 14.13 12.99
CA THR A 138 9.74 15.52 13.49
C THR A 138 11.04 16.31 13.40
N THR A 139 12.19 15.68 13.61
CA THR A 139 13.50 16.34 13.66
C THR A 139 14.52 15.76 12.70
N LEU A 140 14.12 14.80 11.86
CA LEU A 140 15.02 14.01 11.05
C LEU A 140 14.37 13.65 9.71
N THR A 141 15.06 13.98 8.63
CA THR A 141 14.72 13.52 7.28
C THR A 141 15.89 12.74 6.72
N ILE A 142 15.63 11.53 6.24
CA ILE A 142 16.59 10.69 5.53
C ILE A 142 16.04 10.43 4.14
N ILE A 143 16.85 10.70 3.12
CA ILE A 143 16.56 10.36 1.72
C ILE A 143 17.70 9.50 1.23
N THR A 144 17.38 8.28 0.80
CA THR A 144 18.32 7.37 0.17
C THR A 144 17.86 7.10 -1.25
N THR A 145 18.72 7.31 -2.24
CA THR A 145 18.48 6.88 -3.62
C THR A 145 19.63 5.97 -4.04
N THR A 146 19.29 4.76 -4.47
CA THR A 146 20.25 3.76 -4.91
C THR A 146 19.91 3.31 -6.31
N THR A 147 20.92 3.32 -7.17
CA THR A 147 20.96 2.67 -8.48
C THR A 147 22.00 1.54 -8.44
N THR A 148 22.23 0.88 -9.57
CA THR A 148 23.23 -0.18 -9.69
C THR A 148 24.67 0.28 -9.44
N THR A 149 24.97 1.56 -9.66
CA THR A 149 26.33 2.10 -9.61
C THR A 149 26.51 3.23 -8.61
N THR A 150 25.42 3.76 -8.06
CA THR A 150 25.48 4.95 -7.22
C THR A 150 24.48 4.85 -6.07
N THR A 151 24.91 5.23 -4.88
CA THR A 151 24.04 5.45 -3.72
C THR A 151 24.23 6.87 -3.22
N ILE A 152 23.13 7.58 -3.03
CA ILE A 152 23.09 8.90 -2.43
C ILE A 152 22.29 8.80 -1.14
N ILE A 153 22.85 9.23 -0.03
CA ILE A 153 22.17 9.32 1.27
C ILE A 153 22.25 10.75 1.75
N ILE A 154 21.09 11.36 1.97
CA ILE A 154 20.95 12.70 2.56
C ILE A 154 20.29 12.51 3.91
N THR A 155 20.96 12.93 4.97
CA THR A 155 20.39 12.99 6.32
C THR A 155 20.36 14.43 6.77
N THR A 156 19.20 14.93 7.17
CA THR A 156 19.02 16.31 7.61
C THR A 156 18.33 16.33 8.96
N THR A 157 18.89 17.14 9.86
CA THR A 157 18.31 17.56 11.13
C THR A 157 18.20 19.08 11.14
N THR A 158 17.75 19.67 12.24
CA THR A 158 17.62 21.13 12.38
C THR A 158 18.94 21.89 12.27
N THR A 159 20.07 21.25 12.59
CA THR A 159 21.38 21.92 12.68
C THR A 159 22.45 21.30 11.79
N LEU A 160 22.18 20.13 11.22
CA LEU A 160 23.15 19.34 10.47
C LEU A 160 22.51 18.65 9.27
N THR A 161 23.14 18.80 8.11
CA THR A 161 22.89 18.00 6.92
C THR A 161 24.14 17.23 6.52
N THR A 162 24.01 15.93 6.27
CA THR A 162 25.07 15.10 5.70
C THR A 162 24.62 14.53 4.37
N ILE A 163 25.45 14.66 3.33
CA ILE A 163 25.23 14.07 2.01
C ILE A 163 26.38 13.11 1.74
N THR A 164 26.08 11.83 1.55
CA THR A 164 27.04 10.82 1.15
C THR A 164 26.70 10.33 -0.24
N ILE A 165 27.64 10.45 -1.18
CA ILE A 165 27.53 9.94 -2.53
C ILE A 165 28.60 8.86 -2.69
N THR A 166 28.15 7.63 -2.87
CA THR A 166 29.03 6.48 -3.11
C THR A 166 28.84 6.00 -4.52
N THR A 167 29.91 5.99 -5.30
CA THR A 167 30.00 5.29 -6.58
C THR A 167 30.87 4.05 -6.44
N THR A 168 31.09 3.34 -7.53
CA THR A 168 31.98 2.16 -7.58
C THR A 168 33.44 2.47 -7.22
N THR A 169 33.88 3.72 -7.38
CA THR A 169 35.29 4.10 -7.25
C THR A 169 35.49 5.30 -6.34
N THR A 170 34.44 5.89 -5.80
CA THR A 170 34.56 7.19 -5.13
C THR A 170 33.50 7.33 -4.06
N ILE A 171 33.89 7.89 -2.93
CA ILE A 171 32.98 8.30 -1.86
C ILE A 171 33.16 9.80 -1.65
N ILE A 172 32.06 10.55 -1.72
CA ILE A 172 32.00 11.97 -1.41
C ILE A 172 31.11 12.14 -0.19
N ILE A 173 31.63 12.79 0.86
CA ILE A 173 30.88 13.12 2.06
C ILE A 173 30.87 14.64 2.21
N ILE A 174 29.68 15.21 2.28
CA ILE A 174 29.46 16.64 2.52
C ILE A 174 28.76 16.77 3.86
N ILE A 175 29.33 17.56 4.76
CA ILE A 175 28.80 17.83 6.09
C ILE A 175 28.54 19.32 6.18
N ILE A 176 27.29 19.70 6.40
CA ILE A 176 26.85 21.10 6.45
C ILE A 176 26.22 21.35 7.81
N THR A 177 26.76 22.30 8.55
CA THR A 177 26.16 22.85 9.77
C THR A 177 25.63 24.25 9.49
N THR A 178 25.04 24.88 10.50
CA THR A 178 24.57 26.28 10.42
C THR A 178 25.66 27.29 10.08
N THR A 179 26.93 26.95 10.31
CA THR A 179 28.06 27.89 10.17
C THR A 179 29.17 27.40 9.24
N THR A 180 29.20 26.12 8.92
CA THR A 180 30.33 25.51 8.19
C THR A 180 29.87 24.45 7.20
N ALA A 181 30.66 24.26 6.15
CA ALA A 181 30.53 23.13 5.24
C ALA A 181 31.90 22.46 5.06
N ILE A 182 31.92 21.14 5.10
CA ILE A 182 33.11 20.30 4.90
C ILE A 182 32.83 19.32 3.78
N ILE A 183 33.79 19.14 2.87
CA ILE A 183 33.72 18.16 1.79
C ILE A 183 34.93 17.22 1.92
N ILE A 184 34.66 15.92 1.91
CA ILE A 184 35.66 14.85 1.95
C ILE A 184 35.49 14.01 0.70
N ILE A 185 36.58 13.79 -0.04
CA ILE A 185 36.60 12.97 -1.26
C ILE A 185 37.59 11.83 -1.04
N ILE A 186 37.11 10.60 -1.25
CA ILE A 186 37.89 9.36 -1.17
C ILE A 186 37.82 8.72 -2.55
N ILE A 187 38.98 8.44 -3.15
CA ILE A 187 39.16 7.85 -4.50
C ILE A 187 39.78 6.46 -4.34
#